data_AF-A0A6N4UTB9-F1
#
_entry.id   AF-A0A6N4UTB9-F1
#
_cell.length_a   1.000
_cell.length_b   1.000
_cell.length_c   1.000
_cell.angle_alpha   90.00
_cell.angle_beta   90.00
_cell.angle_gamma   90.00
#
_symmetry.space_group_name_H-M   'P 1'
#
loop_
_entity.id
_entity.type
_entity.pdbx_description
1 polymer ?
#
loop_
_entity_poly.entity_id
_entity_poly.type
_entity_poly.pdbx_seq_one_letter_code
_entity_poly.pdbx_strand_id
1 'polypeptide(L)' 'MALPIGGFLEGLLPLPSAPVGNIHWAGTETARDHPGYIEGAIESGLRVAQEVVQELSAAGRRRN' A
#
# COMPACT_ATOMS: atom_id res chain seq x y z
N MET A 1 0.10 19.14 -10.90
CA MET A 1 -0.86 18.02 -10.84
C MET A 1 -1.67 18.03 -12.13
N ALA A 2 -1.60 16.96 -12.93
CA ALA A 2 -2.49 16.78 -14.07
C ALA A 2 -3.88 16.42 -13.52
N LEU A 3 -4.93 17.06 -14.04
CA LEU A 3 -6.30 16.69 -13.69
C LEU A 3 -6.58 15.27 -14.21
N PRO A 4 -7.37 14.45 -13.49
CA PRO A 4 -7.80 13.16 -14.00
C PRO A 4 -8.53 13.37 -15.33
N ILE A 5 -8.12 12.62 -16.34
CA ILE A 5 -8.79 12.60 -17.64
C ILE A 5 -10.19 12.00 -17.43
N GLY A 6 -11.23 12.78 -17.75
CA GLY A 6 -12.62 12.33 -17.60
C GLY A 6 -12.85 11.02 -18.37
N GLY A 7 -13.24 9.96 -17.64
CA GLY A 7 -13.41 8.60 -18.17
C GLY A 7 -12.42 7.57 -17.63
N PHE A 8 -11.37 7.98 -16.90
CA PHE A 8 -10.38 7.08 -16.29
C PHE A 8 -10.56 7.00 -14.77
N LEU A 9 -11.37 6.03 -14.29
CA LEU A 9 -11.62 5.81 -12.86
C LEU A 9 -10.39 5.25 -12.11
N GLU A 10 -9.40 4.73 -12.84
CA GLU A 10 -8.16 4.14 -12.29
C GLU A 10 -7.11 5.17 -11.85
N GLY A 11 -7.37 6.47 -12.04
CA GLY A 11 -6.46 7.56 -11.65
C GLY A 11 -6.72 8.16 -10.27
N LEU A 12 -7.69 7.63 -9.51
CA LEU A 12 -8.02 8.17 -8.19
C LEU A 12 -7.14 7.51 -7.12
N LEU A 13 -6.33 8.32 -6.44
CA LEU A 13 -5.56 7.86 -5.29
C LEU A 13 -6.47 7.77 -4.06
N PRO A 14 -6.24 6.80 -3.17
CA PRO A 14 -5.20 5.77 -3.25
C PRO A 14 -5.56 4.61 -4.21
N LEU A 15 -4.54 4.09 -4.89
CA LEU A 15 -4.65 2.86 -5.68
C LEU A 15 -4.90 1.63 -4.77
N PRO A 16 -5.60 0.61 -5.27
CA PRO A 16 -5.79 -0.65 -4.54
C PRO A 16 -4.46 -1.25 -4.11
N SER A 17 -4.36 -1.59 -2.82
CA SER A 17 -3.11 -2.10 -2.22
C SER A 17 -3.33 -3.36 -1.37
N ALA A 18 -4.40 -4.10 -1.65
CA ALA A 18 -4.66 -5.39 -1.03
C ALA A 18 -3.50 -6.37 -1.36
N PRO A 19 -2.91 -7.04 -0.35
CA PRO A 19 -1.85 -8.02 -0.59
C PRO A 19 -2.32 -9.18 -1.46
N VAL A 20 -1.40 -9.74 -2.25
CA VAL A 20 -1.63 -10.94 -3.07
C VAL A 20 -0.62 -12.01 -2.67
N GLY A 21 -1.07 -13.02 -1.93
CA GLY A 21 -0.17 -14.00 -1.32
C GLY A 21 0.82 -13.31 -0.39
N ASN A 22 2.13 -13.53 -0.61
CA ASN A 22 3.20 -12.91 0.18
C ASN A 22 3.70 -11.58 -0.42
N ILE A 23 2.97 -11.01 -1.39
CA ILE A 23 3.33 -9.74 -2.05
C ILE A 23 2.48 -8.63 -1.45
N HIS A 24 3.15 -7.60 -0.93
CA HIS A 24 2.52 -6.41 -0.34
C HIS A 24 2.88 -5.16 -1.16
N TRP A 25 1.95 -4.21 -1.22
CA TRP A 25 2.05 -3.04 -2.10
C TRP A 25 2.21 -1.74 -1.30
N ALA A 26 3.41 -1.18 -1.37
CA ALA A 26 3.73 0.17 -0.88
C ALA A 26 3.87 1.14 -2.07
N GLY A 27 4.21 2.40 -1.78
CA GLY A 27 4.35 3.45 -2.77
C GLY A 27 3.36 4.56 -2.51
N THR A 28 3.73 5.78 -2.90
CA THR A 28 2.95 6.98 -2.58
C THR A 28 1.54 6.92 -3.17
N GLU A 29 1.35 6.17 -4.25
CA GLU A 29 0.07 5.93 -4.90
C GLU A 29 -0.87 5.06 -4.03
N THR A 30 -0.33 4.27 -3.11
CA THR A 30 -1.09 3.42 -2.18
C THR A 30 -1.35 4.09 -0.83
N ALA A 31 -0.82 5.30 -0.65
CA ALA A 31 -0.83 5.98 0.63
C ALA A 31 -2.22 6.49 0.98
N ARG A 32 -2.64 6.28 2.22
CA ARG A 32 -3.93 6.78 2.71
C ARG A 32 -3.89 8.29 2.94
N ASP A 33 -2.70 8.81 3.20
CA ASP A 33 -2.45 10.23 3.42
C ASP A 33 -1.35 10.74 2.50
N HIS A 34 -1.50 11.97 2.01
CA HIS A 34 -0.57 12.65 1.09
C HIS A 34 -0.10 11.80 -0.11
N PRO A 35 -1.02 11.21 -0.91
CA PRO A 35 -0.60 10.40 -2.04
C PRO A 35 0.00 11.26 -3.16
N GLY A 36 1.08 10.79 -3.78
CA GLY A 36 1.92 11.54 -4.71
C GLY A 36 3.06 12.34 -4.07
N TYR A 37 3.17 12.33 -2.73
CA TYR A 37 4.23 13.00 -1.97
C TYR A 37 5.15 12.02 -1.24
N ILE A 38 6.28 12.51 -0.72
CA ILE A 38 7.24 11.70 0.04
C ILE A 38 6.59 11.17 1.33
N GLU A 39 5.76 11.98 1.97
CA GLU A 39 5.00 11.61 3.17
C GLU A 39 4.12 10.37 2.90
N GLY A 40 3.45 10.30 1.75
CA GLY A 40 2.69 9.12 1.35
C GLY A 40 3.57 7.89 1.08
N ALA A 41 4.78 8.08 0.52
CA ALA A 41 5.72 6.98 0.36
C ALA A 41 6.19 6.42 1.72
N ILE A 42 6.42 7.30 2.70
CA ILE A 42 6.79 6.91 4.07
C ILE A 42 5.61 6.20 4.76
N GLU A 43 4.40 6.78 4.70
CA GLU A 43 3.19 6.22 5.30
C GLU A 43 2.91 4.81 4.78
N SER A 44 2.84 4.67 3.46
CA SER A 44 2.58 3.38 2.81
C SER A 44 3.66 2.34 3.11
N GLY A 45 4.94 2.75 3.16
CA GLY A 45 6.05 1.87 3.50
C GLY A 45 5.97 1.34 4.94
N LEU A 46 5.66 2.22 5.90
CA LEU A 46 5.49 1.82 7.31
C LEU A 46 4.31 0.86 7.49
N ARG A 47 3.19 1.14 6.83
CA ARG A 47 2.02 0.24 6.82
C ARG A 47 2.39 -1.15 6.31
N VAL A 48 3.02 -1.24 5.14
CA VAL A 48 3.37 -2.53 4.53
C VAL A 48 4.39 -3.29 5.37
N ALA A 49 5.36 -2.61 5.97
CA ALA A 49 6.29 -3.26 6.90
C ALA A 49 5.55 -3.92 8.08
N GLN A 50 4.52 -3.29 8.64
CA GLN A 50 3.69 -3.87 9.70
C GLN A 50 2.90 -5.08 9.21
N GLU A 51 2.30 -5.02 8.01
CA GLU A 51 1.58 -6.15 7.40
C GLU A 51 2.50 -7.38 7.26
N VAL A 52 3.72 -7.19 6.74
CA VAL A 52 4.71 -8.26 6.57
C VAL A 52 5.12 -8.86 7.92
N VAL A 53 5.39 -8.04 8.93
CA VAL A 53 5.74 -8.51 10.28
C VAL A 53 4.61 -9.35 10.90
N GLN A 54 3.36 -8.92 10.72
CA GLN A 54 2.19 -9.66 11.20
C GLN A 54 2.05 -11.03 10.52
N GLU A 55 2.21 -11.09 9.20
CA GLU A 55 2.16 -12.34 8.44
C GLU A 55 3.29 -13.29 8.83
N LEU A 56 4.53 -12.81 8.93
CA LEU A 56 5.66 -13.62 9.38
C LEU A 56 5.46 -14.17 10.79
N SER A 57 4.90 -13.35 11.69
CA SER A 57 4.57 -13.75 13.06
C SER A 57 3.47 -14.81 13.10
N ALA A 58 2.44 -14.66 12.27
CA ALA A 58 1.35 -15.63 12.15
C ALA A 58 1.85 -16.95 11.53
N ALA A 59 2.68 -16.90 10.50
CA ALA A 59 3.30 -18.06 9.88
C ALA A 59 4.20 -18.81 10.87
N GLY A 60 4.98 -18.09 11.69
CA GLY A 60 5.77 -18.67 12.77
C GLY A 60 4.91 -19.45 13.78
N ARG A 61 3.75 -18.90 14.17
CA ARG A 61 2.79 -19.58 15.07
C ARG A 61 2.16 -20.84 14.47
N ARG A 62 1.90 -20.87 13.16
CA ARG A 62 1.30 -22.03 12.48
C ARG A 62 2.27 -23.21 12.33
N ARG A 63 3.58 -22.94 12.40
CA ARG A 63 4.65 -23.93 12.24
C ARG A 63 5.04 -24.65 13.53
N ASN A 64 4.49 -24.23 14.67
CA ASN A 64 4.75 -24.76 16.00
C ASN A 64 3.49 -25.41 16.55
#